data_AF-A0A833APV9-F1
#
_entry.id   AF-A0A833APV9-F1
#
_cell.length_a   1.000
_cell.length_b   1.000
_cell.length_c   1.000
_cell.angle_alpha   90.00
_cell.angle_beta   90.00
_cell.angle_gamma   90.00
#
_symmetry.space_group_name_H-M   'P 1'
#
loop_
_entity.id
_entity.type
_entity.pdbx_description
1 polymer ?
#
loop_
_entity_poly.entity_id
_entity_poly.type
_entity_poly.pdbx_seq_one_letter_code
_entity_poly.pdbx_strand_id
1 'polypeptide(L)'
;MRVKDQDNLYKFFKHQSGSRVFVNGDSRQPYFITQVQADFLTLDASESELEKSNQLYIPFQSIVSIQRLNNVDGLVFYLVK
;
A
#
# COMPACT_ATOMS: atom_id res chain seq x y z
N MET A 1 10.28 8.97 2.15
CA MET A 1 10.74 9.44 0.81
C MET A 1 9.64 10.29 0.19
N ARG A 2 9.95 11.46 -0.40
CA ARG A 2 8.96 12.18 -1.22
C ARG A 2 8.77 11.42 -2.52
N VAL A 3 7.53 11.07 -2.84
CA VAL A 3 7.17 10.31 -4.03
C VAL A 3 6.90 11.29 -5.16
N LYS A 4 7.58 11.14 -6.30
CA LYS A 4 7.47 12.11 -7.42
C LYS A 4 7.25 11.47 -8.80
N ASP A 5 7.16 10.16 -8.89
CA ASP A 5 7.09 9.47 -10.17
C ASP A 5 6.28 8.18 -10.02
N GLN A 6 5.17 8.08 -10.76
CA GLN A 6 4.24 6.94 -10.75
C GLN A 6 4.91 5.68 -11.32
N ASP A 7 5.77 5.82 -12.34
CA ASP A 7 6.50 4.69 -12.92
C ASP A 7 7.48 4.09 -11.90
N ASN A 8 8.10 4.94 -11.07
CA ASN A 8 8.99 4.49 -10.01
C ASN A 8 8.22 3.82 -8.86
N LEU A 9 7.02 4.30 -8.53
CA LEU A 9 6.13 3.60 -7.58
C LEU A 9 5.72 2.24 -8.11
N TYR A 10 5.28 2.16 -9.37
CA TYR A 10 4.90 0.90 -9.99
C TYR A 10 6.05 -0.11 -9.93
N LYS A 11 7.25 0.30 -10.38
CA LYS A 11 8.46 -0.54 -10.31
C LYS A 11 8.77 -0.95 -8.88
N PHE A 12 8.71 -0.03 -7.93
CA PHE A 12 8.96 -0.30 -6.52
C PHE A 12 7.99 -1.37 -5.98
N PHE A 13 6.69 -1.18 -6.18
CA PHE A 13 5.68 -2.06 -5.59
C PHE A 13 5.52 -3.39 -6.30
N LYS A 14 5.82 -3.46 -7.60
CA LYS A 14 5.76 -4.71 -8.37
C LYS A 14 6.64 -5.82 -7.76
N HIS A 15 7.69 -5.43 -7.03
CA HIS A 15 8.58 -6.35 -6.31
C HIS A 15 8.22 -6.54 -4.81
N GLN A 16 7.09 -5.99 -4.35
CA GLN A 16 6.70 -5.91 -2.93
C GLN A 16 5.33 -6.56 -2.66
N SER A 17 4.83 -7.44 -3.54
CA SER A 17 3.59 -8.18 -3.27
C SER A 17 3.71 -8.99 -1.96
N GLY A 18 2.65 -9.00 -1.15
CA GLY A 18 2.65 -9.54 0.21
C GLY A 18 3.22 -8.60 1.27
N SER A 19 3.76 -7.43 0.90
CA SER A 19 4.26 -6.48 1.89
C SER A 19 3.15 -5.86 2.71
N ARG A 20 3.41 -5.72 4.01
CA ARG A 20 2.52 -5.08 4.96
C ARG A 20 2.53 -3.56 4.77
N VAL A 21 1.33 -2.99 4.65
CA VAL A 21 1.10 -1.57 4.42
C VAL A 21 0.09 -1.04 5.43
N PHE A 22 0.32 0.18 5.90
CA PHE A 22 -0.58 0.94 6.74
C PHE A 22 -0.97 2.22 6.01
N VAL A 23 -2.25 2.55 6.00
CA VAL A 23 -2.75 3.77 5.36
C VAL A 23 -3.01 4.82 6.43
N ASN A 24 -2.42 6.01 6.27
CA ASN A 24 -2.60 7.09 7.22
C ASN A 24 -4.08 7.53 7.26
N GLY A 25 -4.72 7.44 8.44
CA GLY A 25 -6.15 7.73 8.63
C GLY A 25 -7.02 6.50 8.89
N ASP A 26 -6.53 5.29 8.57
CA ASP A 26 -7.21 4.02 8.85
C ASP A 26 -6.19 3.01 9.41
N SER A 27 -5.87 3.16 10.70
CA SER A 27 -4.62 2.65 11.30
C SER A 27 -4.81 1.47 12.26
N ARG A 28 -5.96 0.80 12.25
CA ARG A 28 -6.24 -0.26 13.24
C ARG A 28 -5.75 -1.63 12.81
N GLN A 29 -5.60 -1.85 11.50
CA GLN A 29 -5.18 -3.14 10.94
C GLN A 29 -4.23 -2.93 9.77
N PRO A 30 -3.23 -3.82 9.61
CA PRO A 30 -2.39 -3.83 8.42
C PRO A 30 -3.20 -4.26 7.19
N TYR A 31 -2.80 -3.73 6.04
CA TYR A 31 -3.17 -4.29 4.74
C TYR A 31 -1.97 -4.97 4.08
N PHE A 32 -2.22 -5.79 3.08
CA PHE A 32 -1.21 -6.48 2.30
C PHE A 32 -1.36 -6.13 0.82
N ILE A 33 -0.24 -5.89 0.13
CA ILE A 33 -0.24 -5.62 -1.31
C ILE A 33 -0.55 -6.91 -2.06
N THR A 34 -1.78 -7.08 -2.53
CA THR A 34 -2.21 -8.27 -3.28
C THR A 34 -2.03 -8.11 -4.78
N GLN A 35 -2.22 -6.89 -5.30
CA GLN A 35 -2.06 -6.62 -6.73
C GLN A 35 -1.43 -5.26 -6.98
N VAL A 36 -0.59 -5.19 -8.01
CA VAL A 36 0.07 -3.96 -8.47
C VAL A 36 -0.20 -3.79 -9.96
N GLN A 37 -0.96 -2.76 -10.32
CA GLN A 37 -1.23 -2.37 -11.70
C GLN A 37 -0.48 -1.08 -12.04
N ALA A 38 -0.45 -0.69 -13.32
CA ALA A 38 0.30 0.47 -13.78
C ALA A 38 -0.11 1.77 -13.06
N ASP A 39 -1.39 1.91 -12.72
CA ASP A 39 -1.95 3.15 -12.18
C ASP A 39 -2.36 3.05 -10.69
N PHE A 40 -2.49 1.83 -10.14
CA PHE A 40 -3.00 1.63 -8.79
C PHE A 40 -2.50 0.35 -8.09
N LEU A 41 -2.67 0.34 -6.77
CA LEU A 41 -2.47 -0.81 -5.88
C LEU A 41 -3.80 -1.34 -5.37
N THR A 42 -3.91 -2.66 -5.29
CA THR A 42 -4.95 -3.32 -4.52
C THR A 42 -4.33 -3.82 -3.21
N LEU A 43 -4.96 -3.43 -2.10
CA LEU A 43 -4.59 -3.83 -0.76
C LEU A 43 -5.72 -4.65 -0.14
N ASP A 44 -5.38 -5.67 0.65
CA ASP A 44 -6.37 -6.48 1.39
C ASP A 44 -6.07 -6.45 2.89
N ALA A 45 -7.10 -6.35 3.73
CA ALA A 45 -7.00 -6.40 5.19
C ALA A 45 -6.77 -7.83 5.72
N SER A 46 -7.03 -8.85 4.90
CA SER A 46 -6.82 -10.25 5.20
C SER A 46 -5.66 -10.80 4.37
N GLU A 47 -4.79 -11.60 5.00
CA GLU A 47 -3.80 -12.40 4.26
C GLU A 47 -4.43 -13.66 3.62
N SER A 48 -5.66 -14.02 4.04
CA SER A 48 -6.39 -15.22 3.63
C SER A 48 -7.57 -14.89 2.71
N GLU A 49 -7.64 -15.54 1.55
CA GLU A 49 -8.71 -15.37 0.54
C GLU A 49 -10.12 -15.77 1.02
N LEU A 50 -10.25 -16.36 2.21
CA LEU A 50 -11.49 -16.97 2.72
C LEU A 50 -12.35 -16.06 3.61
N GLU A 51 -11.82 -14.93 4.08
CA GLU A 51 -12.60 -13.96 4.87
C GLU A 51 -13.14 -12.84 3.98
N LYS A 52 -14.23 -12.19 4.40
CA LYS A 52 -14.79 -11.00 3.71
C LYS A 52 -13.71 -9.93 3.60
N SER A 53 -13.03 -9.94 2.45
CA SER A 53 -11.90 -9.11 2.10
C SER A 53 -12.35 -7.65 2.00
N ASN A 54 -11.86 -6.83 2.94
CA ASN A 54 -11.99 -5.38 2.84
C ASN A 54 -10.86 -4.87 1.93
N GLN A 55 -11.13 -4.90 0.63
CA GLN A 55 -10.18 -4.43 -0.38
C GLN A 55 -10.13 -2.91 -0.43
N LEU A 56 -8.93 -2.37 -0.52
CA LEU A 56 -8.67 -0.96 -0.71
C LEU A 56 -7.89 -0.75 -2.00
N TYR A 57 -8.40 0.16 -2.84
CA TYR A 57 -7.79 0.52 -4.10
C TYR A 57 -7.11 1.88 -3.94
N ILE A 58 -5.78 1.91 -4.13
CA ILE A 58 -4.96 3.12 -3.96
C ILE A 58 -4.37 3.52 -5.32
N PRO A 59 -4.88 4.58 -5.97
CA PRO A 59 -4.23 5.17 -7.13
C PRO A 59 -2.83 5.69 -6.78
N PHE A 60 -1.82 5.46 -7.61
CA PHE A 60 -0.46 5.94 -7.32
C PHE A 60 -0.36 7.46 -7.16
N GLN A 61 -1.19 8.20 -7.91
CA GLN A 61 -1.28 9.65 -7.83
C GLN A 61 -1.71 10.18 -6.46
N SER A 62 -2.39 9.36 -5.65
CA SER A 62 -2.80 9.77 -4.30
C SER A 62 -1.69 9.58 -3.27
N ILE A 63 -0.63 8.81 -3.55
CA ILE A 63 0.47 8.54 -2.62
C ILE A 63 1.46 9.72 -2.61
N VAL A 64 1.43 10.52 -1.55
CA VAL A 64 2.32 11.68 -1.38
C VAL A 64 3.68 11.29 -0.83
N SER A 65 3.68 10.33 0.10
CA SER A 65 4.91 9.84 0.70
C SER A 65 4.77 8.43 1.24
N ILE A 66 5.89 7.73 1.25
CA ILE A 66 6.04 6.40 1.86
C ILE A 66 7.11 6.51 2.95
N GLN A 67 6.80 5.95 4.13
CA GLN A 67 7.74 5.81 5.23
C GLN A 67 7.83 4.35 5.66
N ARG A 68 9.01 3.91 6.06
CA ARG A 68 9.16 2.59 6.69
C ARG A 68 8.80 2.72 8.17
N LEU A 69 8.02 1.79 8.70
CA LEU A 69 7.85 1.65 10.13
C LEU A 69 9.11 1.01 10.71
N ASN A 70 9.77 1.67 11.65
CA ASN A 70 11.01 1.15 12.24
C ASN A 70 10.77 -0.03 13.20
N ASN A 71 9.56 -0.13 13.76
CA ASN A 71 9.22 -1.10 14.81
C ASN A 71 8.35 -2.25 14.30
N VAL A 72 7.94 -2.22 13.03
CA VAL A 72 7.13 -3.25 12.37
C VAL A 72 7.65 -3.36 10.95
N ASP A 73 7.89 -4.58 10.45
CA ASP A 73 8.29 -4.74 9.05
C ASP A 73 7.11 -4.39 8.13
N GLY A 74 6.99 -3.11 7.77
CA GLY A 74 5.89 -2.56 7.01
C GLY A 74 6.10 -1.12 6.54
N LEU A 75 5.25 -0.70 5.60
CA LEU A 75 5.27 0.63 4.98
C LEU A 75 4.05 1.46 5.43
N VAL A 76 4.20 2.77 5.57
CA VAL A 76 3.10 3.72 5.81
C VAL A 76 2.90 4.58 4.58
N PHE A 77 1.68 4.60 4.05
CA PHE A 77 1.28 5.45 2.94
C PHE A 77 0.59 6.71 3.47
N TYR A 78 1.06 7.86 3.01
CA TYR A 78 0.40 9.15 3.24
C TYR A 78 -0.31 9.55 1.97
N LEU A 79 -1.64 9.58 2.00
CA LEU A 79 -2.48 9.88 0.85
C LEU A 79 -2.91 11.35 0.82
N VAL A 80 -3.11 11.90 -0.38
CA VAL A 80 -3.89 13.14 -0.58
C VAL A 80 -5.35 12.84 -0.24
N LYS A 81 -6.05 13.77 0.43
CA LYS A 81 -7.50 13.69 0.65
C LYS A 81 -8.28 13.99 -0.62
#